data_AF-A0AAV8DV90-F1
#
_entry.id   AF-A0AAV8DV90-F1
#
_cell.length_a   1.000
_cell.length_b   1.000
_cell.length_c   1.000
_cell.angle_alpha   90.00
_cell.angle_beta   90.00
_cell.angle_gamma   90.00
#
_symmetry.space_group_name_H-M   'P 1'
#
loop_
_entity.id
_entity.type
_entity.pdbx_description
1 polymer ?
#
loop_
_entity_poly.entity_id
_entity_poly.type
_entity_poly.pdbx_seq_one_letter_code
_entity_poly.pdbx_strand_id
1 'polypeptide(L)'
;MRASLFLALVLCANFFYWGCCKEGEEKTLAKFPPRGWNSYDSFSWIIDEEAFLQNAEILAQKLLPHGYEYAVIDFLWYRKNVDGAYVDSYGYDSIDEWGRPIPDPDRWPSSRGGKGFTEVAKKVHEMGLKFGIHLMRGISTKAVDANAPILDVHKGGVYSEDGRNWTARDIGLTHRTCGWMQHGFMSVNTDLGAGKAFLRSLYHLYTEWGVDFVKLDCVFGDDYDSKEISSVSQMLEELDRPVVLSISPGTRVTPSMAETIYKYVNMYRITADDWDTWSDVASHFNISRDFASVKKIGAEGLRGRSWPDLDMLPLGWLTDPGVQQGPHRKCYLTLDEQKTQMTLWSIAKSPLMFGGDLRNLDGTTLSLISNPTLLEINSYSSNNLEFPHLYTTEKHLGKKNHIFF
;
A
#
# COMPACT_ATOMS: atom_id res chain seq x y z
N MET A 1 18.89 -18.77 88.01
CA MET A 1 17.79 -19.77 88.00
C MET A 1 17.02 -19.61 86.70
N ARG A 2 16.94 -20.70 85.90
CA ARG A 2 15.89 -21.07 84.92
C ARG A 2 15.39 -19.98 83.96
N ALA A 3 15.69 -20.04 82.65
CA ALA A 3 15.03 -20.84 81.59
C ALA A 3 14.60 -19.81 80.50
N SER A 4 14.48 -20.04 79.21
CA SER A 4 14.09 -21.22 78.43
C SER A 4 14.55 -21.06 76.98
N LEU A 5 14.72 -22.20 76.30
CA LEU A 5 14.83 -22.35 74.85
C LEU A 5 13.67 -21.64 74.12
N PHE A 6 13.97 -21.00 72.99
CA PHE A 6 13.03 -20.91 71.87
C PHE A 6 13.74 -21.27 70.56
N LEU A 7 13.26 -22.37 69.99
CA LEU A 7 13.58 -22.91 68.67
C LEU A 7 12.90 -22.00 67.63
N ALA A 8 13.65 -21.42 66.69
CA ALA A 8 13.07 -20.74 65.54
C ALA A 8 13.41 -21.53 64.28
N LEU A 9 12.38 -22.13 63.68
CA LEU A 9 12.44 -22.83 62.39
C LEU A 9 12.92 -21.88 61.29
N VAL A 10 13.93 -22.32 60.54
CA VAL A 10 14.28 -21.75 59.24
C VAL A 10 13.38 -22.40 58.18
N LEU A 11 12.43 -21.63 57.64
CA LEU A 11 11.70 -21.97 56.43
C LEU A 11 12.24 -21.11 55.29
N CYS A 12 13.03 -21.74 54.42
CA CYS A 12 13.48 -21.17 53.15
C CYS A 12 12.27 -21.01 52.21
N ALA A 13 11.83 -19.77 51.98
CA ALA A 13 10.96 -19.44 50.85
C ALA A 13 11.83 -18.85 49.73
N ASN A 14 12.14 -19.68 48.73
CA ASN A 14 12.69 -19.24 47.45
C ASN A 14 11.61 -18.41 46.74
N PHE A 15 11.72 -17.09 46.76
CA PHE A 15 10.98 -16.22 45.86
C PHE A 15 11.58 -16.36 44.46
N PHE A 16 10.98 -17.22 43.64
CA PHE A 16 11.09 -17.13 42.20
C PHE A 16 10.51 -15.78 41.77
N TYR A 17 11.39 -14.86 41.37
CA TYR A 17 11.00 -13.71 40.56
C TYR A 17 10.58 -14.24 39.19
N TRP A 18 9.31 -14.61 39.06
CA TRP A 18 8.69 -14.74 37.76
C TRP A 18 8.51 -13.31 37.23
N GLY A 19 9.44 -12.88 36.38
CA GLY A 19 9.23 -11.70 35.57
C GLY A 19 7.93 -11.89 34.79
N CYS A 20 6.93 -11.06 35.08
CA CYS A 20 5.80 -10.87 34.18
C CYS A 20 6.39 -10.48 32.83
N CYS A 21 6.39 -11.41 31.87
CA CYS A 21 6.44 -11.04 30.47
C CYS A 21 5.26 -10.10 30.25
N LYS A 22 5.53 -8.82 29.99
CA LYS A 22 4.56 -7.97 29.32
C LYS A 22 4.27 -8.65 27.99
N GLU A 23 3.07 -9.21 27.84
CA GLU A 23 2.49 -9.44 26.51
C GLU A 23 2.68 -8.14 25.73
N GLY A 24 3.49 -8.18 24.67
CA GLY A 24 3.65 -7.04 23.79
C GLY A 24 2.29 -6.77 23.16
N GLU A 25 1.73 -5.57 23.37
CA GLU A 25 0.55 -5.14 22.62
C GLU A 25 0.85 -5.34 21.14
N GLU A 26 0.09 -6.21 20.48
CA GLU A 26 0.22 -6.42 19.06
C GLU A 26 -0.01 -5.09 18.33
N LYS A 27 0.98 -4.66 17.54
CA LYS A 27 0.96 -3.35 16.88
C LYS A 27 -0.17 -3.32 15.85
N THR A 28 -1.27 -2.66 16.18
CA THR A 28 -2.43 -2.50 15.29
C THR A 28 -2.04 -1.75 14.01
N LEU A 29 -2.14 -2.40 12.86
CA LEU A 29 -1.89 -1.80 11.56
C LEU A 29 -2.99 -0.82 11.15
N ALA A 30 -2.61 0.24 10.44
CA ALA A 30 -3.52 1.22 9.86
C ALA A 30 -4.62 1.69 10.83
N LYS A 31 -4.28 1.95 12.11
CA LYS A 31 -5.25 2.40 13.13
C LYS A 31 -6.08 3.61 12.68
N PHE A 32 -5.45 4.47 11.87
CA PHE A 32 -6.07 5.56 11.12
C PHE A 32 -5.79 5.34 9.62
N PRO A 33 -6.52 6.04 8.71
CA PRO A 33 -6.21 5.98 7.29
C PRO A 33 -4.71 6.28 7.06
N PRO A 34 -3.97 5.40 6.35
CA PRO A 34 -2.56 5.64 6.06
C PRO A 34 -2.32 6.99 5.39
N ARG A 35 -1.21 7.65 5.72
CA ARG A 35 -0.77 8.89 5.09
C ARG A 35 0.66 8.78 4.62
N GLY A 36 0.93 9.24 3.42
CA GLY A 36 2.25 9.11 2.83
C GLY A 36 2.41 9.82 1.51
N TRP A 37 3.43 9.42 0.80
CA TRP A 37 3.76 9.86 -0.54
C TRP A 37 3.96 8.64 -1.43
N ASN A 38 3.49 8.73 -2.67
CA ASN A 38 3.64 7.71 -3.69
C ASN A 38 4.19 8.36 -4.98
N SER A 39 5.12 7.68 -5.65
CA SER A 39 5.83 8.25 -6.80
C SER A 39 5.05 8.30 -8.12
N TYR A 40 3.87 7.67 -8.23
CA TYR A 40 3.20 7.47 -9.52
C TYR A 40 2.84 8.77 -10.24
N ASP A 41 2.10 9.69 -9.61
CA ASP A 41 1.58 10.87 -10.32
C ASP A 41 2.67 11.84 -10.79
N SER A 42 3.88 11.76 -10.22
CA SER A 42 5.01 12.63 -10.55
C SER A 42 6.07 11.97 -11.41
N PHE A 43 6.26 10.65 -11.28
CA PHE A 43 7.35 9.91 -11.93
C PHE A 43 6.88 8.75 -12.78
N SER A 44 5.57 8.47 -12.87
CA SER A 44 5.05 7.26 -13.51
C SER A 44 5.77 6.02 -12.98
N TRP A 45 6.51 5.31 -13.83
CA TRP A 45 7.28 4.13 -13.47
C TRP A 45 8.80 4.34 -13.44
N ILE A 46 9.29 5.56 -13.69
CA ILE A 46 10.72 5.81 -14.00
C ILE A 46 11.55 6.34 -12.83
N ILE A 47 10.97 6.49 -11.63
CA ILE A 47 11.71 7.00 -10.46
C ILE A 47 12.97 6.17 -10.17
N ASP A 48 14.04 6.84 -9.74
CA ASP A 48 15.30 6.22 -9.32
C ASP A 48 15.58 6.42 -7.82
N GLU A 49 16.63 5.77 -7.32
CA GLU A 49 16.99 5.82 -5.90
C GLU A 49 17.26 7.25 -5.40
N GLU A 50 17.91 8.08 -6.21
CA GLU A 50 18.26 9.45 -5.81
C GLU A 50 17.00 10.30 -5.67
N ALA A 51 16.14 10.33 -6.69
CA ALA A 51 14.89 11.08 -6.65
C ALA A 51 13.96 10.59 -5.54
N PHE A 52 13.89 9.27 -5.31
CA PHE A 52 13.11 8.69 -4.22
C PHE A 52 13.61 9.14 -2.84
N LEU A 53 14.93 9.05 -2.59
CA LEU A 53 15.50 9.43 -1.29
C LEU A 53 15.40 10.94 -1.03
N GLN A 54 15.53 11.78 -2.06
CA GLN A 54 15.28 13.22 -1.95
C GLN A 54 13.82 13.51 -1.55
N ASN A 55 12.86 12.82 -2.16
CA ASN A 55 11.44 12.95 -1.79
C ASN A 55 11.17 12.44 -0.37
N ALA A 56 11.75 11.30 0.01
CA ALA A 56 11.64 10.76 1.36
C ALA A 56 12.22 11.72 2.42
N GLU A 57 13.36 12.36 2.16
CA GLU A 57 13.93 13.34 3.07
C GLU A 57 12.99 14.55 3.26
N ILE A 58 12.39 15.06 2.17
CA ILE A 58 11.43 16.18 2.27
C ILE A 58 10.15 15.74 2.98
N LEU A 59 9.65 14.52 2.72
CA LEU A 59 8.51 13.93 3.44
C LEU A 59 8.79 13.93 4.95
N ALA A 60 9.96 13.43 5.36
CA ALA A 60 10.37 13.39 6.77
C ALA A 60 10.47 14.79 7.40
N GLN A 61 11.00 15.78 6.67
CA GLN A 61 11.18 17.13 7.19
C GLN A 61 9.87 17.94 7.25
N LYS A 62 8.96 17.76 6.29
CA LYS A 62 7.83 18.67 6.07
C LYS A 62 6.47 18.06 6.40
N LEU A 63 6.31 16.76 6.27
CA LEU A 63 4.99 16.10 6.33
C LEU A 63 4.90 15.02 7.41
N LEU A 64 6.01 14.39 7.81
CA LEU A 64 6.05 13.49 8.97
C LEU A 64 5.53 14.13 10.28
N PRO A 65 5.82 15.41 10.60
CA PRO A 65 5.19 16.08 11.75
C PRO A 65 3.66 16.16 11.68
N HIS A 66 3.07 15.97 10.50
CA HIS A 66 1.63 15.96 10.23
C HIS A 66 1.06 14.54 10.06
N GLY A 67 1.88 13.51 10.32
CA GLY A 67 1.49 12.10 10.30
C GLY A 67 1.65 11.40 8.95
N TYR A 68 2.28 12.02 7.96
CA TYR A 68 2.65 11.36 6.71
C TYR A 68 3.90 10.51 6.93
N GLU A 69 3.73 9.19 7.03
CA GLU A 69 4.79 8.27 7.44
C GLU A 69 5.22 7.27 6.36
N TYR A 70 4.43 7.06 5.29
CA TYR A 70 4.79 6.09 4.23
C TYR A 70 5.46 6.77 3.04
N ALA A 71 6.63 6.28 2.62
CA ALA A 71 7.25 6.60 1.33
C ALA A 71 7.16 5.39 0.40
N VAL A 72 6.37 5.49 -0.67
CA VAL A 72 5.99 4.33 -1.51
C VAL A 72 6.56 4.46 -2.92
N ILE A 73 7.31 3.45 -3.36
CA ILE A 73 7.78 3.33 -4.74
C ILE A 73 6.70 2.67 -5.60
N ASP A 74 6.27 3.36 -6.64
CA ASP A 74 5.26 2.96 -7.61
C ASP A 74 5.82 3.21 -9.03
N PHE A 75 5.44 2.49 -10.07
CA PHE A 75 5.43 1.03 -10.17
C PHE A 75 6.60 0.60 -11.07
N LEU A 76 6.77 -0.71 -11.32
CA LEU A 76 7.84 -1.27 -12.17
C LEU A 76 9.27 -0.88 -11.76
N TRP A 77 9.55 -0.79 -10.46
CA TRP A 77 10.90 -0.55 -9.96
C TRP A 77 11.92 -1.63 -10.35
N TYR A 78 11.45 -2.81 -10.75
CA TYR A 78 12.24 -3.91 -11.31
C TYR A 78 12.48 -3.80 -12.83
N ARG A 79 11.78 -2.92 -13.55
CA ARG A 79 11.93 -2.77 -15.00
C ARG A 79 13.09 -1.85 -15.33
N LYS A 80 13.94 -2.29 -16.26
CA LYS A 80 15.02 -1.48 -16.83
C LYS A 80 14.47 -0.25 -17.55
N ASN A 81 15.02 0.93 -17.24
CA ASN A 81 14.69 2.17 -17.94
C ASN A 81 15.69 2.36 -19.10
N VAL A 82 15.42 1.69 -20.22
CA VAL A 82 16.25 1.69 -21.43
C VAL A 82 15.37 1.83 -22.67
N ASP A 83 15.97 2.20 -23.80
CA ASP A 83 15.25 2.30 -25.07
C ASP A 83 14.47 1.00 -25.39
N GLY A 84 13.17 1.15 -25.67
CA GLY A 84 12.25 0.05 -25.95
C GLY A 84 11.50 -0.52 -24.74
N ALA A 85 11.89 -0.15 -23.51
CA ALA A 85 11.10 -0.46 -22.32
C ALA A 85 9.90 0.47 -22.19
N TYR A 86 8.73 -0.08 -21.84
CA TYR A 86 7.51 0.68 -21.58
C TYR A 86 6.61 -0.09 -20.61
N VAL A 87 5.44 0.46 -20.29
CA VAL A 87 4.53 -0.07 -19.25
C VAL A 87 4.11 -1.53 -19.49
N ASP A 88 3.98 -1.99 -20.72
CA ASP A 88 3.60 -3.38 -21.04
C ASP A 88 4.67 -4.08 -21.89
N SER A 89 5.94 -3.66 -21.76
CA SER A 89 7.05 -4.28 -22.48
C SER A 89 7.49 -5.59 -21.82
N TYR A 90 7.62 -6.63 -22.63
CA TYR A 90 8.17 -7.92 -22.21
C TYR A 90 9.71 -7.94 -22.22
N GLY A 91 10.32 -8.66 -21.27
CA GLY A 91 11.75 -9.01 -21.27
C GLY A 91 12.67 -8.05 -20.50
N TYR A 92 12.19 -6.85 -20.15
CA TYR A 92 12.99 -5.80 -19.49
C TYR A 92 13.02 -5.91 -17.95
N ASP A 93 12.24 -6.80 -17.35
CA ASP A 93 12.15 -6.94 -15.90
C ASP A 93 13.38 -7.63 -15.31
N SER A 94 13.90 -7.12 -14.21
CA SER A 94 14.96 -7.75 -13.42
C SER A 94 14.32 -8.73 -12.44
N ILE A 95 14.72 -10.00 -12.54
CA ILE A 95 14.26 -11.09 -11.66
C ILE A 95 15.47 -11.85 -11.10
N ASP A 96 15.32 -12.42 -9.91
CA ASP A 96 16.31 -13.35 -9.35
C ASP A 96 16.16 -14.77 -9.90
N GLU A 97 16.99 -15.71 -9.44
CA GLU A 97 16.98 -17.11 -9.87
C GLU A 97 15.69 -17.87 -9.51
N TRP A 98 14.87 -17.34 -8.61
CA TRP A 98 13.58 -17.90 -8.18
C TRP A 98 12.38 -17.26 -8.90
N GLY A 99 12.64 -16.38 -9.87
CA GLY A 99 11.60 -15.69 -10.63
C GLY A 99 10.95 -14.53 -9.87
N ARG A 100 11.55 -14.06 -8.77
CA ARG A 100 11.06 -12.94 -7.97
C ARG A 100 11.57 -11.62 -8.56
N PRO A 101 10.72 -10.59 -8.72
CA PRO A 101 11.19 -9.27 -9.17
C PRO A 101 12.21 -8.66 -8.20
N ILE A 102 13.31 -8.11 -8.73
CA ILE A 102 14.36 -7.43 -7.97
C ILE A 102 14.59 -6.01 -8.52
N PRO A 103 15.01 -5.05 -7.67
CA PRO A 103 15.21 -3.66 -8.12
C PRO A 103 16.27 -3.60 -9.21
N ASP A 104 15.96 -2.88 -10.28
CA ASP A 104 16.92 -2.70 -11.37
C ASP A 104 18.18 -1.97 -10.87
N PRO A 105 19.38 -2.56 -10.93
CA PRO A 105 20.58 -2.02 -10.26
C PRO A 105 21.15 -0.74 -10.90
N ASP A 106 20.68 -0.37 -12.09
CA ASP A 106 21.04 0.91 -12.72
C ASP A 106 20.16 2.05 -12.20
N ARG A 107 18.88 1.79 -11.92
CA ARG A 107 17.97 2.73 -11.23
C ARG A 107 18.12 2.74 -9.71
N TRP A 108 18.53 1.61 -9.14
CA TRP A 108 18.68 1.39 -7.70
C TRP A 108 20.10 0.90 -7.37
N PRO A 109 21.13 1.76 -7.45
CA PRO A 109 22.52 1.33 -7.32
C PRO A 109 22.84 0.62 -6.00
N SER A 110 22.12 0.93 -4.92
CA SER A 110 22.30 0.26 -3.62
C SER A 110 21.82 -1.20 -3.60
N SER A 111 21.02 -1.62 -4.58
CA SER A 111 20.53 -3.01 -4.72
C SER A 111 21.61 -3.98 -5.23
N ARG A 112 22.70 -3.45 -5.80
CA ARG A 112 23.80 -4.25 -6.37
C ARG A 112 24.34 -5.25 -5.35
N GLY A 113 24.67 -6.44 -5.85
CA GLY A 113 25.15 -7.55 -5.01
C GLY A 113 24.04 -8.29 -4.26
N GLY A 114 22.79 -8.24 -4.76
CA GLY A 114 21.67 -9.01 -4.19
C GLY A 114 21.06 -8.40 -2.93
N LYS A 115 21.32 -7.11 -2.66
CA LYS A 115 20.82 -6.41 -1.47
C LYS A 115 19.35 -6.01 -1.57
N GLY A 116 18.81 -5.99 -2.79
CA GLY A 116 17.46 -5.52 -3.07
C GLY A 116 17.22 -4.12 -2.50
N PHE A 117 16.11 -3.92 -1.79
CA PHE A 117 15.80 -2.62 -1.18
C PHE A 117 16.33 -2.41 0.24
N THR A 118 17.11 -3.34 0.80
CA THR A 118 17.55 -3.28 2.20
C THR A 118 18.17 -1.93 2.59
N GLU A 119 19.07 -1.39 1.74
CA GLU A 119 19.73 -0.11 2.02
C GLU A 119 18.78 1.09 1.86
N VAL A 120 17.85 1.04 0.90
CA VAL A 120 16.83 2.08 0.70
C VAL A 120 15.89 2.12 1.90
N ALA A 121 15.35 0.97 2.29
CA ALA A 121 14.45 0.84 3.44
C ALA A 121 15.14 1.32 4.73
N LYS A 122 16.41 0.92 4.95
CA LYS A 122 17.20 1.39 6.09
C LYS A 122 17.29 2.91 6.15
N LYS A 123 17.63 3.58 5.04
CA LYS A 123 17.68 5.05 4.97
C LYS A 123 16.32 5.68 5.29
N VAL A 124 15.23 5.12 4.74
CA VAL A 124 13.86 5.57 5.01
C VAL A 124 13.51 5.42 6.50
N HIS A 125 13.88 4.30 7.13
CA HIS A 125 13.67 4.08 8.57
C HIS A 125 14.51 5.01 9.44
N GLU A 126 15.75 5.31 9.06
CA GLU A 126 16.62 6.28 9.73
C GLU A 126 16.03 7.70 9.70
N MET A 127 15.21 8.03 8.69
CA MET A 127 14.44 9.27 8.61
C MET A 127 13.16 9.26 9.48
N GLY A 128 12.85 8.14 10.14
CA GLY A 128 11.61 7.96 10.93
C GLY A 128 10.38 7.65 10.09
N LEU A 129 10.55 7.33 8.81
CA LEU A 129 9.49 6.95 7.87
C LEU A 129 9.33 5.42 7.79
N LYS A 130 8.30 4.99 7.07
CA LYS A 130 8.01 3.61 6.69
C LYS A 130 8.16 3.43 5.19
N PHE A 131 8.70 2.30 4.78
CA PHE A 131 9.04 2.04 3.38
C PHE A 131 7.96 1.19 2.69
N GLY A 132 7.49 1.64 1.52
CA GLY A 132 6.49 0.91 0.75
C GLY A 132 6.89 0.65 -0.70
N ILE A 133 6.33 -0.41 -1.27
CA ILE A 133 6.51 -0.75 -2.69
C ILE A 133 5.18 -1.17 -3.35
N HIS A 134 5.04 -0.83 -4.62
CA HIS A 134 4.01 -1.35 -5.51
C HIS A 134 4.40 -2.74 -6.02
N LEU A 135 3.42 -3.63 -6.14
CA LEU A 135 3.56 -4.96 -6.73
C LEU A 135 2.46 -5.17 -7.77
N MET A 136 2.81 -5.84 -8.87
CA MET A 136 1.81 -6.46 -9.74
C MET A 136 1.38 -7.80 -9.14
N ARG A 137 0.12 -8.20 -9.36
CA ARG A 137 -0.37 -9.52 -8.98
C ARG A 137 0.49 -10.67 -9.51
N GLY A 138 0.48 -11.78 -8.78
CA GLY A 138 0.95 -13.07 -9.23
C GLY A 138 2.42 -13.09 -9.63
N ILE A 139 2.69 -13.49 -10.87
CA ILE A 139 4.02 -13.84 -11.38
C ILE A 139 4.28 -13.16 -12.73
N SER A 140 5.54 -12.76 -12.95
CA SER A 140 5.94 -12.14 -14.22
C SER A 140 5.98 -13.16 -15.37
N THR A 141 5.61 -12.75 -16.57
CA THR A 141 5.75 -13.55 -17.79
C THR A 141 7.20 -13.98 -18.00
N LYS A 142 8.16 -13.12 -17.64
CA LYS A 142 9.59 -13.44 -17.71
C LYS A 142 9.98 -14.64 -16.85
N ALA A 143 9.47 -14.74 -15.63
CA ALA A 143 9.72 -15.88 -14.75
C ALA A 143 9.11 -17.18 -15.30
N VAL A 144 7.90 -17.09 -15.85
CA VAL A 144 7.19 -18.21 -16.50
C VAL A 144 7.97 -18.70 -17.72
N ASP A 145 8.42 -17.80 -18.60
CA ASP A 145 9.16 -18.18 -19.80
C ASP A 145 10.54 -18.76 -19.49
N ALA A 146 11.23 -18.20 -18.49
CA ALA A 146 12.47 -18.75 -17.95
C ALA A 146 12.27 -20.09 -17.23
N ASN A 147 11.02 -20.47 -16.95
CA ASN A 147 10.66 -21.66 -16.18
C ASN A 147 11.36 -21.71 -14.82
N ALA A 148 11.42 -20.56 -14.14
CA ALA A 148 12.18 -20.40 -12.90
C ALA A 148 11.72 -21.42 -11.83
N PRO A 149 12.64 -22.00 -11.04
CA PRO A 149 12.28 -22.84 -9.90
C PRO A 149 11.58 -21.98 -8.83
N ILE A 150 10.68 -22.60 -8.06
CA ILE A 150 10.02 -21.94 -6.93
C ILE A 150 10.84 -22.15 -5.66
N LEU A 151 11.07 -21.10 -4.88
CA LEU A 151 11.76 -21.19 -3.59
C LEU A 151 10.84 -21.73 -2.49
N ASP A 152 11.29 -22.78 -1.79
CA ASP A 152 10.76 -23.19 -0.49
C ASP A 152 11.52 -22.44 0.61
N VAL A 153 10.90 -21.39 1.15
CA VAL A 153 11.50 -20.54 2.20
C VAL A 153 11.79 -21.29 3.49
N HIS A 154 11.15 -22.43 3.74
CA HIS A 154 11.38 -23.23 4.95
C HIS A 154 12.57 -24.16 4.81
N LYS A 155 12.86 -24.62 3.58
CA LYS A 155 13.97 -25.55 3.30
C LYS A 155 15.20 -24.89 2.68
N GLY A 156 15.07 -23.67 2.16
CA GLY A 156 16.15 -22.95 1.48
C GLY A 156 16.54 -23.56 0.13
N GLY A 157 15.58 -24.13 -0.60
CA GLY A 157 15.82 -24.81 -1.87
C GLY A 157 14.59 -24.85 -2.77
N VAL A 158 14.62 -25.67 -3.82
CA VAL A 158 13.49 -25.81 -4.76
C VAL A 158 12.28 -26.41 -4.05
N TYR A 159 11.10 -25.81 -4.27
CA TYR A 159 9.83 -26.34 -3.79
C TYR A 159 9.49 -27.66 -4.48
N SER A 160 9.35 -28.69 -3.66
CA SER A 160 8.97 -30.04 -4.10
C SER A 160 7.72 -30.50 -3.35
N GLU A 161 6.73 -30.95 -4.11
CA GLU A 161 5.46 -31.51 -3.63
C GLU A 161 5.05 -32.62 -4.59
N ASP A 162 4.48 -33.71 -4.05
CA ASP A 162 4.09 -34.90 -4.81
C ASP A 162 5.21 -35.52 -5.68
N GLY A 163 6.44 -35.50 -5.17
CA GLY A 163 7.59 -36.16 -5.81
C GLY A 163 8.13 -35.43 -7.04
N ARG A 164 7.71 -34.19 -7.31
CA ARG A 164 8.26 -33.35 -8.37
C ARG A 164 8.68 -31.98 -7.86
N ASN A 165 9.59 -31.35 -8.60
CA ASN A 165 9.94 -29.95 -8.42
C ASN A 165 8.99 -29.08 -9.24
N TRP A 166 8.46 -28.03 -8.62
CA TRP A 166 7.53 -27.10 -9.25
C TRP A 166 8.27 -25.88 -9.78
N THR A 167 7.76 -25.33 -10.89
CA THR A 167 8.34 -24.16 -11.55
C THR A 167 7.29 -23.09 -11.84
N ALA A 168 7.75 -21.93 -12.28
CA ALA A 168 6.90 -20.82 -12.69
C ALA A 168 5.85 -21.21 -13.75
N ARG A 169 6.18 -22.10 -14.71
CA ARG A 169 5.21 -22.57 -15.73
C ARG A 169 4.09 -23.42 -15.15
N ASP A 170 4.33 -24.10 -14.04
CA ASP A 170 3.32 -24.94 -13.40
C ASP A 170 2.25 -24.10 -12.68
N ILE A 171 2.61 -22.88 -12.26
CA ILE A 171 1.77 -22.05 -11.39
C ILE A 171 1.23 -20.79 -12.09
N GLY A 172 1.82 -20.35 -13.20
CA GLY A 172 1.37 -19.17 -13.94
C GLY A 172 0.06 -19.41 -14.70
N LEU A 173 -0.97 -18.61 -14.42
CA LEU A 173 -2.26 -18.67 -15.10
C LEU A 173 -2.26 -17.77 -16.34
N THR A 174 -1.73 -18.26 -17.46
CA THR A 174 -1.58 -17.49 -18.71
C THR A 174 -2.89 -16.93 -19.30
N HIS A 175 -4.05 -17.44 -18.88
CA HIS A 175 -5.37 -16.94 -19.27
C HIS A 175 -5.91 -15.84 -18.33
N ARG A 176 -5.17 -15.48 -17.27
CA ARG A 176 -5.51 -14.44 -16.29
C ARG A 176 -4.38 -13.43 -16.16
N THR A 177 -4.14 -12.68 -17.22
CA THR A 177 -3.19 -11.56 -17.22
C THR A 177 -3.82 -10.30 -16.64
N CYS A 178 -3.00 -9.30 -16.26
CA CYS A 178 -3.54 -7.98 -15.91
C CYS A 178 -4.18 -7.32 -17.13
N GLY A 179 -5.39 -6.75 -16.98
CA GLY A 179 -6.16 -6.21 -18.10
C GLY A 179 -5.42 -5.14 -18.92
N TRP A 180 -4.62 -4.31 -18.26
CA TRP A 180 -3.85 -3.21 -18.88
C TRP A 180 -2.35 -3.52 -19.05
N MET A 181 -1.87 -4.67 -18.56
CA MET A 181 -0.47 -5.12 -18.69
C MET A 181 -0.42 -6.61 -19.03
N GLN A 182 -0.89 -6.97 -20.23
CA GLN A 182 -1.09 -8.36 -20.62
C GLN A 182 0.21 -9.13 -20.87
N HIS A 183 1.31 -8.44 -21.17
CA HIS A 183 2.59 -9.07 -21.46
C HIS A 183 3.52 -9.11 -20.24
N GLY A 184 3.21 -8.33 -19.19
CA GLY A 184 4.04 -8.23 -17.99
C GLY A 184 3.78 -9.32 -16.95
N PHE A 185 2.54 -9.44 -16.47
CA PHE A 185 2.19 -10.26 -15.30
C PHE A 185 0.88 -11.05 -15.49
N MET A 186 0.80 -12.17 -14.78
CA MET A 186 -0.38 -13.02 -14.70
C MET A 186 -0.63 -13.51 -13.28
N SER A 187 -1.88 -13.87 -12.97
CA SER A 187 -2.24 -14.51 -11.71
C SER A 187 -1.43 -15.78 -11.49
N VAL A 188 -1.21 -16.09 -10.22
CA VAL A 188 -0.65 -17.37 -9.80
C VAL A 188 -1.77 -18.32 -9.36
N ASN A 189 -1.61 -19.62 -9.62
CA ASN A 189 -2.56 -20.61 -9.17
C ASN A 189 -2.42 -20.86 -7.66
N THR A 190 -3.22 -20.15 -6.86
CA THR A 190 -3.24 -20.30 -5.40
C THR A 190 -3.95 -21.55 -4.91
N ASP A 191 -4.53 -22.37 -5.79
CA ASP A 191 -5.07 -23.69 -5.40
C ASP A 191 -3.95 -24.73 -5.23
N LEU A 192 -2.73 -24.43 -5.70
CA LEU A 192 -1.54 -25.27 -5.58
C LEU A 192 -0.65 -24.84 -4.41
N GLY A 193 -0.03 -25.82 -3.72
CA GLY A 193 0.98 -25.55 -2.69
C GLY A 193 2.15 -24.73 -3.24
N ALA A 194 2.61 -25.06 -4.45
CA ALA A 194 3.67 -24.33 -5.14
C ALA A 194 3.31 -22.87 -5.47
N GLY A 195 2.06 -22.58 -5.83
CA GLY A 195 1.63 -21.20 -6.09
C GLY A 195 1.64 -20.36 -4.82
N LYS A 196 1.19 -20.93 -3.71
CA LYS A 196 1.29 -20.30 -2.38
C LYS A 196 2.75 -20.15 -1.94
N ALA A 197 3.61 -21.13 -2.21
CA ALA A 197 5.04 -21.07 -1.89
C ALA A 197 5.74 -19.93 -2.64
N PHE A 198 5.42 -19.73 -3.93
CA PHE A 198 5.94 -18.61 -4.70
C PHE A 198 5.55 -17.26 -4.09
N LEU A 199 4.26 -17.03 -3.82
CA LEU A 199 3.82 -15.79 -3.16
C LEU A 199 4.51 -15.60 -1.80
N ARG A 200 4.57 -16.65 -0.96
CA ARG A 200 5.27 -16.60 0.32
C ARG A 200 6.73 -16.16 0.15
N SER A 201 7.42 -16.69 -0.87
CA SER A 201 8.81 -16.32 -1.16
C SER A 201 9.02 -14.85 -1.55
N LEU A 202 8.00 -14.22 -2.15
CA LEU A 202 8.01 -12.78 -2.44
C LEU A 202 7.89 -11.98 -1.14
N TYR A 203 6.89 -12.28 -0.31
CA TYR A 203 6.66 -11.48 0.90
C TYR A 203 7.75 -11.67 1.96
N HIS A 204 8.35 -12.86 2.07
CA HIS A 204 9.58 -13.04 2.86
C HIS A 204 10.70 -12.12 2.38
N LEU A 205 11.01 -12.12 1.08
CA LEU A 205 12.03 -11.24 0.50
C LEU A 205 11.77 -9.76 0.80
N TYR A 206 10.52 -9.32 0.65
CA TYR A 206 10.16 -7.92 0.90
C TYR A 206 10.30 -7.54 2.38
N THR A 207 9.94 -8.45 3.30
CA THR A 207 10.17 -8.22 4.73
C THR A 207 11.65 -8.25 5.12
N GLU A 208 12.48 -9.08 4.48
CA GLU A 208 13.93 -9.09 4.64
C GLU A 208 14.56 -7.76 4.21
N TRP A 209 14.04 -7.14 3.14
CA TRP A 209 14.44 -5.79 2.74
C TRP A 209 13.93 -4.71 3.70
N GLY A 210 13.00 -5.00 4.60
CA GLY A 210 12.43 -4.02 5.52
C GLY A 210 11.21 -3.27 4.99
N VAL A 211 10.45 -3.82 4.03
CA VAL A 211 9.18 -3.23 3.57
C VAL A 211 8.15 -3.20 4.70
N ASP A 212 7.42 -2.09 4.84
CA ASP A 212 6.33 -1.85 5.80
C ASP A 212 4.95 -1.75 5.12
N PHE A 213 4.92 -1.53 3.81
CA PHE A 213 3.70 -1.27 3.05
C PHE A 213 3.80 -1.87 1.65
N VAL A 214 2.74 -2.54 1.21
CA VAL A 214 2.63 -3.08 -0.14
C VAL A 214 1.33 -2.58 -0.78
N LYS A 215 1.44 -2.03 -1.99
CA LYS A 215 0.30 -1.76 -2.89
C LYS A 215 0.26 -2.84 -3.96
N LEU A 216 -0.66 -3.79 -3.82
CA LEU A 216 -0.85 -4.91 -4.74
C LEU A 216 -1.87 -4.53 -5.83
N ASP A 217 -1.42 -4.50 -7.06
CA ASP A 217 -2.18 -3.99 -8.20
C ASP A 217 -2.64 -5.09 -9.16
N CYS A 218 -3.61 -4.76 -9.99
CA CYS A 218 -4.38 -5.70 -10.79
C CYS A 218 -4.98 -6.84 -9.96
N VAL A 219 -5.52 -6.62 -8.77
CA VAL A 219 -6.21 -7.68 -7.99
C VAL A 219 -7.64 -7.36 -7.64
N PHE A 220 -8.07 -6.13 -7.88
CA PHE A 220 -9.38 -5.63 -7.49
C PHE A 220 -10.08 -4.91 -8.65
N GLY A 221 -11.33 -4.50 -8.45
CA GLY A 221 -12.16 -3.96 -9.53
C GLY A 221 -12.43 -4.98 -10.63
N ASP A 222 -12.15 -4.62 -11.88
CA ASP A 222 -12.36 -5.51 -13.03
C ASP A 222 -11.49 -6.76 -13.00
N ASP A 223 -10.35 -6.63 -12.33
CA ASP A 223 -9.32 -7.65 -12.21
C ASP A 223 -9.51 -8.51 -10.96
N TYR A 224 -10.72 -8.54 -10.41
CA TYR A 224 -11.00 -9.09 -9.08
C TYR A 224 -10.51 -10.54 -8.87
N ASP A 225 -9.62 -10.70 -7.90
CA ASP A 225 -9.10 -11.99 -7.45
C ASP A 225 -9.11 -12.13 -5.92
N SER A 226 -10.27 -12.50 -5.38
CA SER A 226 -10.45 -12.69 -3.93
C SER A 226 -9.57 -13.78 -3.32
N LYS A 227 -9.24 -14.82 -4.10
CA LYS A 227 -8.39 -15.93 -3.65
C LYS A 227 -6.95 -15.46 -3.51
N GLU A 228 -6.45 -14.70 -4.47
CA GLU A 228 -5.09 -14.18 -4.40
C GLU A 228 -4.96 -13.15 -3.27
N ILE A 229 -5.91 -12.22 -3.15
CA ILE A 229 -5.96 -11.24 -2.05
C ILE A 229 -5.95 -11.94 -0.68
N SER A 230 -6.84 -12.92 -0.46
CA SER A 230 -6.89 -13.63 0.82
C SER A 230 -5.65 -14.49 1.09
N SER A 231 -5.03 -15.07 0.04
CA SER A 231 -3.77 -15.82 0.18
C SER A 231 -2.61 -14.93 0.57
N VAL A 232 -2.48 -13.75 -0.05
CA VAL A 232 -1.49 -12.74 0.31
C VAL A 232 -1.71 -12.25 1.74
N SER A 233 -2.95 -11.93 2.10
CA SER A 233 -3.32 -11.51 3.45
C SER A 233 -2.90 -12.51 4.52
N GLN A 234 -3.14 -13.81 4.30
CA GLN A 234 -2.73 -14.87 5.22
C GLN A 234 -1.20 -14.94 5.37
N MET A 235 -0.46 -14.82 4.26
CA MET A 235 1.00 -14.81 4.30
C MET A 235 1.54 -13.62 5.08
N LEU A 236 0.98 -12.43 4.89
CA LEU A 236 1.37 -11.24 5.66
C LEU A 236 1.06 -11.36 7.15
N GLU A 237 0.02 -12.12 7.51
CA GLU A 237 -0.33 -12.43 8.90
C GLU A 237 0.71 -13.36 9.55
N GLU A 238 1.28 -14.30 8.79
CA GLU A 238 2.33 -15.23 9.23
C GLU A 238 3.70 -14.56 9.44
N LEU A 239 3.92 -13.34 8.92
CA LEU A 239 5.22 -12.66 8.98
C LEU A 239 5.41 -11.89 10.30
N ASP A 240 6.61 -12.02 10.87
CA ASP A 240 7.01 -11.31 12.08
C ASP A 240 6.95 -9.79 11.91
N ARG A 241 7.36 -9.30 10.73
CA ARG A 241 7.30 -7.88 10.37
C ARG A 241 5.88 -7.54 9.87
N PRO A 242 5.12 -6.67 10.57
CA PRO A 242 3.81 -6.24 10.10
C PRO A 242 3.92 -5.39 8.83
N VAL A 243 3.16 -5.74 7.80
CA VAL A 243 3.11 -5.02 6.51
C VAL A 243 1.68 -4.60 6.22
N VAL A 244 1.49 -3.32 5.90
CA VAL A 244 0.20 -2.78 5.46
C VAL A 244 -0.09 -3.26 4.05
N LEU A 245 -1.29 -3.82 3.82
CA LEU A 245 -1.74 -4.25 2.50
C LEU A 245 -2.76 -3.27 1.90
N SER A 246 -2.36 -2.63 0.81
CA SER A 246 -3.21 -1.86 -0.10
C SER A 246 -3.52 -2.67 -1.36
N ILE A 247 -4.76 -2.64 -1.87
CA ILE A 247 -5.15 -3.31 -3.12
C ILE A 247 -5.70 -2.32 -4.16
N SER A 248 -5.33 -2.57 -5.43
CA SER A 248 -5.63 -1.76 -6.61
C SER A 248 -5.85 -2.68 -7.84
N PRO A 249 -6.49 -2.21 -8.93
CA PRO A 249 -7.25 -0.97 -9.05
C PRO A 249 -8.67 -1.10 -8.50
N GLY A 250 -9.43 0.00 -8.50
CA GLY A 250 -10.82 0.04 -8.06
C GLY A 250 -11.81 0.24 -9.21
N THR A 251 -11.45 -0.17 -10.43
CA THR A 251 -12.31 0.03 -11.60
C THR A 251 -13.64 -0.70 -11.43
N ARG A 252 -14.76 0.02 -11.58
CA ARG A 252 -16.13 -0.51 -11.44
C ARG A 252 -16.39 -1.27 -10.13
N VAL A 253 -15.67 -0.91 -9.06
CA VAL A 253 -15.87 -1.49 -7.74
C VAL A 253 -17.26 -1.13 -7.22
N THR A 254 -17.89 -2.10 -6.54
CA THR A 254 -19.20 -1.93 -5.90
C THR A 254 -19.09 -2.15 -4.39
N PRO A 255 -20.02 -1.62 -3.58
CA PRO A 255 -19.99 -1.83 -2.14
C PRO A 255 -20.04 -3.31 -1.72
N SER A 256 -20.71 -4.17 -2.48
CA SER A 256 -20.77 -5.62 -2.22
C SER A 256 -19.41 -6.31 -2.42
N MET A 257 -18.59 -5.85 -3.38
CA MET A 257 -17.23 -6.35 -3.53
C MET A 257 -16.40 -6.06 -2.28
N ALA A 258 -16.51 -4.84 -1.72
CA ALA A 258 -15.77 -4.49 -0.51
C ALA A 258 -16.17 -5.30 0.72
N GLU A 259 -17.45 -5.69 0.85
CA GLU A 259 -17.88 -6.59 1.94
C GLU A 259 -17.14 -7.92 1.93
N THR A 260 -16.65 -8.37 0.77
CA THR A 260 -15.93 -9.63 0.64
C THR A 260 -14.43 -9.52 0.94
N ILE A 261 -13.84 -8.33 0.86
CA ILE A 261 -12.38 -8.15 0.98
C ILE A 261 -11.88 -7.37 2.19
N TYR A 262 -12.69 -6.51 2.83
CA TYR A 262 -12.19 -5.53 3.81
C TYR A 262 -11.40 -6.18 4.97
N LYS A 263 -11.81 -7.38 5.40
CA LYS A 263 -11.14 -8.15 6.47
C LYS A 263 -9.72 -8.61 6.14
N TYR A 264 -9.35 -8.67 4.85
CA TYR A 264 -8.07 -9.17 4.38
C TYR A 264 -7.06 -8.06 4.09
N VAL A 265 -7.47 -6.79 4.13
CA VAL A 265 -6.63 -5.67 3.67
C VAL A 265 -6.73 -4.48 4.62
N ASN A 266 -5.75 -3.58 4.54
CA ASN A 266 -5.76 -2.33 5.29
C ASN A 266 -6.33 -1.17 4.48
N MET A 267 -6.24 -1.24 3.15
CA MET A 267 -6.91 -0.30 2.27
C MET A 267 -7.24 -0.94 0.92
N TYR A 268 -8.32 -0.49 0.30
CA TYR A 268 -8.79 -1.02 -0.97
C TYR A 268 -9.32 0.10 -1.84
N ARG A 269 -8.77 0.24 -3.04
CA ARG A 269 -9.10 1.34 -3.93
C ARG A 269 -10.51 1.16 -4.50
N ILE A 270 -11.32 2.21 -4.45
CA ILE A 270 -12.75 2.15 -4.83
C ILE A 270 -13.05 2.82 -6.16
N THR A 271 -12.06 3.42 -6.82
CA THR A 271 -12.20 4.13 -8.11
C THR A 271 -11.21 3.64 -9.18
N ALA A 272 -11.30 4.17 -10.40
CA ALA A 272 -10.16 4.07 -11.33
C ALA A 272 -9.04 5.03 -10.86
N ASP A 273 -7.96 5.16 -11.64
CA ASP A 273 -6.88 6.11 -11.35
C ASP A 273 -7.44 7.54 -11.26
N ASP A 274 -7.29 8.17 -10.10
CA ASP A 274 -7.62 9.58 -9.91
C ASP A 274 -6.52 10.46 -10.50
N TRP A 275 -6.95 11.52 -11.19
CA TRP A 275 -6.06 12.50 -11.81
C TRP A 275 -6.63 13.90 -11.60
N ASP A 276 -5.86 14.90 -12.01
CA ASP A 276 -6.12 16.30 -11.71
C ASP A 276 -7.10 16.97 -12.68
N THR A 277 -8.18 16.27 -13.02
CA THR A 277 -9.32 16.82 -13.76
C THR A 277 -10.56 16.92 -12.87
N TRP A 278 -11.41 17.92 -13.08
CA TRP A 278 -12.65 18.04 -12.31
C TRP A 278 -13.57 16.82 -12.48
N SER A 279 -13.57 16.18 -13.66
CA SER A 279 -14.37 14.97 -13.88
C SER A 279 -13.95 13.82 -12.96
N ASP A 280 -12.64 13.68 -12.72
CA ASP A 280 -12.12 12.63 -11.84
C ASP A 280 -12.53 12.94 -10.40
N VAL A 281 -12.25 14.14 -9.89
CA VAL A 281 -12.66 14.59 -8.55
C VAL A 281 -14.18 14.48 -8.34
N ALA A 282 -14.98 14.94 -9.30
CA ALA A 282 -16.45 14.93 -9.19
C ALA A 282 -17.03 13.51 -9.10
N SER A 283 -16.37 12.52 -9.72
CA SER A 283 -16.83 11.13 -9.68
C SER A 283 -16.74 10.51 -8.27
N HIS A 284 -15.81 11.01 -7.43
CA HIS A 284 -15.56 10.50 -6.09
C HIS A 284 -16.71 10.77 -5.10
N PHE A 285 -17.58 11.75 -5.36
CA PHE A 285 -18.69 12.08 -4.46
C PHE A 285 -19.73 10.97 -4.35
N ASN A 286 -20.21 10.45 -5.48
CA ASN A 286 -21.23 9.40 -5.49
C ASN A 286 -20.68 8.11 -4.89
N ILE A 287 -19.44 7.73 -5.23
CA ILE A 287 -18.86 6.50 -4.73
C ILE A 287 -18.54 6.59 -3.23
N SER A 288 -18.08 7.75 -2.74
CA SER A 288 -17.88 7.97 -1.30
C SER A 288 -19.20 7.82 -0.52
N ARG A 289 -20.30 8.38 -1.03
CA ARG A 289 -21.64 8.18 -0.45
C ARG A 289 -21.99 6.69 -0.38
N ASP A 290 -21.84 5.98 -1.49
CA ASP A 290 -22.25 4.57 -1.60
C ASP A 290 -21.41 3.69 -0.65
N PHE A 291 -20.11 3.97 -0.52
CA PHE A 291 -19.20 3.26 0.37
C PHE A 291 -19.38 3.61 1.86
N ALA A 292 -19.82 4.83 2.17
CA ALA A 292 -20.21 5.17 3.53
C ALA A 292 -21.46 4.38 3.99
N SER A 293 -22.36 4.05 3.07
CA SER A 293 -23.61 3.33 3.37
C SER A 293 -23.41 1.90 3.88
N VAL A 294 -22.34 1.21 3.44
CA VAL A 294 -22.03 -0.18 3.87
C VAL A 294 -21.30 -0.27 5.21
N LYS A 295 -20.98 0.87 5.83
CA LYS A 295 -20.39 0.96 7.18
C LYS A 295 -19.11 0.12 7.34
N LYS A 296 -18.27 0.10 6.30
CA LYS A 296 -16.96 -0.58 6.29
C LYS A 296 -15.76 0.35 6.48
N ILE A 297 -15.99 1.66 6.54
CA ILE A 297 -14.94 2.64 6.82
C ILE A 297 -14.34 2.38 8.21
N GLY A 298 -13.07 1.99 8.27
CA GLY A 298 -12.37 1.68 9.52
C GLY A 298 -12.82 0.37 10.18
N ALA A 299 -13.41 -0.56 9.41
CA ALA A 299 -13.75 -1.89 9.91
C ALA A 299 -12.49 -2.69 10.25
N GLU A 300 -12.63 -3.78 11.01
CA GLU A 300 -11.52 -4.69 11.33
C GLU A 300 -10.99 -5.35 10.06
N GLY A 301 -9.70 -5.17 9.81
CA GLY A 301 -8.97 -5.63 8.64
C GLY A 301 -7.72 -6.41 9.03
N LEU A 302 -6.79 -6.56 8.10
CA LEU A 302 -5.53 -7.27 8.32
C LEU A 302 -4.74 -6.69 9.50
N ARG A 303 -4.67 -7.44 10.62
CA ARG A 303 -3.97 -7.06 11.88
C ARG A 303 -4.27 -5.63 12.35
N GLY A 304 -5.45 -5.09 12.03
CA GLY A 304 -5.63 -3.65 11.98
C GLY A 304 -7.01 -3.16 11.56
N ARG A 305 -7.05 -1.97 10.95
CA ARG A 305 -8.26 -1.43 10.31
C ARG A 305 -8.16 -1.47 8.79
N SER A 306 -9.32 -1.41 8.14
CA SER A 306 -9.49 -1.36 6.69
C SER A 306 -10.17 -0.06 6.24
N TRP A 307 -9.65 0.57 5.20
CA TRP A 307 -10.09 1.88 4.72
C TRP A 307 -10.42 1.84 3.21
N PRO A 308 -11.61 2.29 2.78
CA PRO A 308 -11.85 2.53 1.37
C PRO A 308 -10.93 3.67 0.89
N ASP A 309 -10.28 3.43 -0.25
CA ASP A 309 -9.26 4.31 -0.79
C ASP A 309 -9.76 5.01 -2.05
N LEU A 310 -9.85 6.34 -1.98
CA LEU A 310 -10.22 7.21 -3.10
C LEU A 310 -9.03 7.50 -4.03
N ASP A 311 -7.91 6.78 -3.85
CA ASP A 311 -6.66 6.95 -4.58
C ASP A 311 -5.81 8.13 -4.10
N MET A 312 -4.66 8.29 -4.75
CA MET A 312 -3.66 9.33 -4.48
C MET A 312 -4.22 10.73 -4.70
N LEU A 313 -3.50 11.72 -4.17
CA LEU A 313 -3.80 13.14 -4.31
C LEU A 313 -2.91 13.73 -5.42
N PRO A 314 -3.43 13.94 -6.64
CA PRO A 314 -2.68 14.48 -7.78
C PRO A 314 -2.54 16.00 -7.62
N LEU A 315 -1.75 16.41 -6.63
CA LEU A 315 -1.52 17.79 -6.22
C LEU A 315 -0.05 18.19 -6.39
N GLY A 316 0.21 19.48 -6.60
CA GLY A 316 1.57 20.00 -6.73
C GLY A 316 2.17 19.75 -8.11
N TRP A 317 3.34 19.13 -8.19
CA TRP A 317 4.11 18.93 -9.42
C TRP A 317 4.01 17.49 -9.89
N LEU A 318 3.44 17.28 -11.08
CA LEU A 318 2.97 16.01 -11.62
C LEU A 318 3.55 15.74 -13.01
N THR A 319 3.29 14.56 -13.54
CA THR A 319 3.41 14.20 -14.95
C THR A 319 2.03 13.91 -15.53
N ASP A 320 1.89 13.94 -16.86
CA ASP A 320 0.62 13.53 -17.49
C ASP A 320 0.29 12.03 -17.25
N PRO A 321 -1.00 11.63 -17.31
CA PRO A 321 -1.36 10.23 -17.26
C PRO A 321 -0.73 9.44 -18.41
N GLY A 322 -0.12 8.29 -18.09
CA GLY A 322 0.41 7.35 -19.10
C GLY A 322 1.69 7.78 -19.83
N VAL A 323 2.28 8.93 -19.50
CA VAL A 323 3.59 9.33 -20.07
C VAL A 323 4.75 8.82 -19.21
N GLN A 324 5.87 8.48 -19.87
CA GLN A 324 7.05 7.97 -19.18
C GLN A 324 7.97 9.09 -18.66
N GLN A 325 8.18 10.15 -19.45
CA GLN A 325 9.14 11.23 -19.14
C GLN A 325 8.48 12.58 -19.40
N GLY A 326 7.62 13.02 -18.49
CA GLY A 326 6.95 14.31 -18.60
C GLY A 326 5.99 14.43 -19.81
N PRO A 327 5.48 15.63 -20.10
CA PRO A 327 5.89 16.90 -19.53
C PRO A 327 5.54 16.99 -18.04
N HIS A 328 6.51 17.41 -17.23
CA HIS A 328 6.21 17.71 -15.84
C HIS A 328 5.50 19.06 -15.76
N ARG A 329 4.49 19.14 -14.91
CA ARG A 329 3.57 20.28 -14.85
C ARG A 329 3.00 20.46 -13.46
N LYS A 330 2.41 21.63 -13.23
CA LYS A 330 1.55 21.83 -12.07
C LYS A 330 0.23 21.08 -12.25
N CYS A 331 -0.37 20.71 -11.12
CA CYS A 331 -1.76 20.30 -11.01
C CYS A 331 -2.68 21.30 -11.74
N TYR A 332 -3.60 20.77 -12.55
CA TYR A 332 -4.59 21.50 -13.34
C TYR A 332 -5.84 21.85 -12.54
N LEU A 333 -6.06 21.21 -11.38
CA LEU A 333 -7.11 21.61 -10.46
C LEU A 333 -6.85 23.03 -9.96
N THR A 334 -7.88 23.86 -10.02
CA THR A 334 -7.92 25.15 -9.34
C THR A 334 -7.80 24.95 -7.82
N LEU A 335 -7.40 25.99 -7.09
CA LEU A 335 -7.27 25.88 -5.63
C LEU A 335 -8.59 25.47 -4.94
N ASP A 336 -9.73 25.88 -5.47
CA ASP A 336 -11.03 25.50 -4.91
C ASP A 336 -11.36 24.02 -5.17
N GLU A 337 -10.96 23.48 -6.31
CA GLU A 337 -11.08 22.05 -6.61
C GLU A 337 -10.12 21.22 -5.74
N GLN A 338 -8.88 21.68 -5.53
CA GLN A 338 -7.92 21.04 -4.62
C GLN A 338 -8.44 21.01 -3.17
N LYS A 339 -9.01 22.12 -2.69
CA LYS A 339 -9.68 22.19 -1.37
C LYS A 339 -10.87 21.25 -1.30
N THR A 340 -11.66 21.18 -2.37
CA THR A 340 -12.82 20.29 -2.47
C THR A 340 -12.37 18.83 -2.36
N GLN A 341 -11.34 18.44 -3.11
CA GLN A 341 -10.77 17.09 -3.07
C GLN A 341 -10.26 16.74 -1.67
N MET A 342 -9.41 17.59 -1.08
CA MET A 342 -8.86 17.35 0.26
C MET A 342 -9.95 17.28 1.34
N THR A 343 -11.01 18.07 1.22
CA THR A 343 -12.16 18.01 2.13
C THR A 343 -12.90 16.68 1.98
N LEU A 344 -13.16 16.24 0.74
CA LEU A 344 -13.82 14.97 0.47
C LEU A 344 -12.99 13.77 0.96
N TRP A 345 -11.70 13.71 0.67
CA TRP A 345 -10.82 12.63 1.14
C TRP A 345 -10.76 12.58 2.67
N SER A 346 -10.76 13.75 3.32
CA SER A 346 -10.75 13.83 4.78
C SER A 346 -12.03 13.27 5.38
N ILE A 347 -13.20 13.71 4.90
CA ILE A 347 -14.48 13.24 5.43
C ILE A 347 -14.87 11.84 4.96
N ALA A 348 -14.37 11.37 3.83
CA ALA A 348 -14.49 9.96 3.45
C ALA A 348 -13.59 9.03 4.28
N LYS A 349 -12.66 9.62 5.07
CA LYS A 349 -11.58 8.92 5.77
C LYS A 349 -10.75 8.06 4.81
N SER A 350 -10.53 8.57 3.60
CA SER A 350 -9.61 7.96 2.64
C SER A 350 -8.17 8.04 3.17
N PRO A 351 -7.32 7.07 2.86
CA PRO A 351 -5.87 7.25 2.94
C PRO A 351 -5.45 8.52 2.18
N LEU A 352 -4.43 9.21 2.68
CA LEU A 352 -3.91 10.45 2.09
C LEU A 352 -2.51 10.21 1.55
N MET A 353 -2.42 9.76 0.30
CA MET A 353 -1.15 9.55 -0.40
C MET A 353 -0.89 10.72 -1.35
N PHE A 354 0.06 11.59 -1.04
CA PHE A 354 0.45 12.68 -1.93
C PHE A 354 1.18 12.11 -3.17
N GLY A 355 0.77 12.50 -4.38
CA GLY A 355 1.36 12.01 -5.63
C GLY A 355 2.43 12.92 -6.25
N GLY A 356 2.48 14.19 -5.84
CA GLY A 356 3.38 15.19 -6.41
C GLY A 356 4.86 15.00 -6.03
N ASP A 357 5.75 15.57 -6.85
CA ASP A 357 7.18 15.64 -6.55
C ASP A 357 7.43 16.66 -5.43
N LEU A 358 7.78 16.16 -4.24
CA LEU A 358 7.99 16.96 -3.04
C LEU A 358 9.15 17.95 -3.18
N ARG A 359 10.08 17.73 -4.11
CA ARG A 359 11.18 18.67 -4.42
C ARG A 359 10.66 20.00 -4.97
N ASN A 360 9.43 20.00 -5.49
CA ASN A 360 8.73 21.16 -6.03
C ASN A 360 7.52 21.56 -5.17
N LEU A 361 7.44 21.10 -3.92
CA LEU A 361 6.32 21.39 -3.01
C LEU A 361 6.28 22.87 -2.64
N ASP A 362 5.24 23.57 -3.07
CA ASP A 362 5.02 24.97 -2.70
C ASP A 362 4.25 25.11 -1.37
N GLY A 363 4.31 26.32 -0.79
CA GLY A 363 3.69 26.62 0.50
C GLY A 363 2.16 26.54 0.50
N THR A 364 1.50 26.76 -0.65
CA THR A 364 0.04 26.67 -0.77
C THR A 364 -0.38 25.21 -0.69
N THR A 365 0.25 24.34 -1.48
CA THR A 365 -0.01 22.90 -1.46
C THR A 365 0.34 22.31 -0.10
N LEU A 366 1.50 22.66 0.47
CA LEU A 366 1.88 22.23 1.83
C LEU A 366 0.81 22.60 2.85
N SER A 367 0.37 23.87 2.89
CA SER A 367 -0.65 24.31 3.87
C SER A 367 -1.97 23.56 3.73
N LEU A 368 -2.33 23.16 2.52
CA LEU A 368 -3.56 22.42 2.25
C LEU A 368 -3.45 20.97 2.75
N ILE A 369 -2.39 20.24 2.36
CA ILE A 369 -2.21 18.83 2.74
C ILE A 369 -1.82 18.68 4.22
N SER A 370 -1.26 19.72 4.84
CA SER A 370 -0.91 19.73 6.25
C SER A 370 -1.96 20.43 7.15
N ASN A 371 -3.16 20.71 6.64
CA ASN A 371 -4.18 21.43 7.38
C ASN A 371 -4.65 20.63 8.61
N PRO A 372 -4.45 21.12 9.86
CA PRO A 372 -4.69 20.33 11.06
C PRO A 372 -6.16 19.90 11.20
N THR A 373 -7.12 20.72 10.78
CA THR A 373 -8.55 20.41 10.86
C THR A 373 -8.94 19.28 9.90
N LEU A 374 -8.47 19.33 8.65
CA LEU A 374 -8.71 18.26 7.66
C LEU A 374 -8.10 16.94 8.12
N LEU A 375 -6.87 16.99 8.63
CA LEU A 375 -6.18 15.83 9.17
C LEU A 375 -6.87 15.27 10.43
N GLU A 376 -7.42 16.12 11.29
CA GLU A 376 -8.18 15.70 12.46
C GLU A 376 -9.48 15.00 12.06
N ILE A 377 -10.22 15.55 11.08
CA ILE A 377 -11.42 14.91 10.51
C ILE A 377 -11.06 13.53 9.96
N ASN A 378 -10.03 13.46 9.10
CA ASN A 378 -9.56 12.22 8.49
C ASN A 378 -9.21 11.14 9.52
N SER A 379 -8.50 11.49 10.60
CA SER A 379 -8.13 10.52 11.64
C SER A 379 -9.28 10.17 12.57
N TYR A 380 -9.97 11.17 13.12
CA TYR A 380 -10.75 10.99 14.34
C TYR A 380 -12.27 11.09 14.18
N SER A 381 -12.77 11.66 13.07
CA SER A 381 -14.21 11.71 12.87
C SER A 381 -14.79 10.30 12.66
N SER A 382 -16.09 10.14 12.92
CA SER A 382 -16.79 8.85 12.81
C SER A 382 -18.22 9.07 12.34
N ASN A 383 -18.84 8.02 11.79
CA ASN A 383 -20.20 8.07 11.24
C ASN A 383 -20.38 9.12 10.13
N ASN A 384 -19.33 9.37 9.34
CA ASN A 384 -19.37 10.28 8.20
C ASN A 384 -20.28 9.68 7.12
N LEU A 385 -21.32 10.43 6.73
CA LEU A 385 -22.37 9.99 5.81
C LEU A 385 -22.88 11.18 5.01
N GLU A 386 -23.40 10.94 3.81
CA GLU A 386 -24.15 11.97 3.08
C GLU A 386 -25.41 12.36 3.87
N PHE A 387 -25.65 13.66 4.00
CA PHE A 387 -26.85 14.16 4.65
C PHE A 387 -28.02 14.21 3.64
N PRO A 388 -29.12 13.46 3.85
CA PRO A 388 -30.11 13.22 2.79
C PRO A 388 -31.03 14.42 2.48
N HIS A 389 -31.23 15.36 3.41
CA HIS A 389 -32.21 16.45 3.25
C HIS A 389 -31.74 17.79 3.85
N LEU A 390 -31.59 18.82 3.02
CA LEU A 390 -31.43 20.21 3.47
C LEU A 390 -32.78 20.93 3.44
N TYR A 391 -33.50 20.93 4.56
CA TYR A 391 -34.67 21.79 4.72
C TYR A 391 -34.18 23.23 4.97
N THR A 392 -34.43 24.13 4.03
CA THR A 392 -34.20 25.57 4.24
C THR A 392 -35.52 26.25 4.55
N THR A 393 -35.54 27.09 5.58
CA THR A 393 -36.72 27.90 5.94
C THR A 393 -36.96 29.10 5.02
N GLU A 394 -36.12 29.33 4.01
CA GLU A 394 -36.24 30.50 3.14
C GLU A 394 -36.66 30.16 1.69
N LYS A 395 -37.65 30.93 1.25
CA LYS A 395 -38.43 30.78 0.01
C LYS A 395 -37.78 31.51 -1.17
N HIS A 396 -36.46 31.43 -1.32
CA HIS A 396 -35.76 32.01 -2.47
C HIS A 396 -34.89 30.97 -3.18
N LEU A 397 -35.45 30.48 -4.30
CA LEU A 397 -34.85 29.55 -5.23
C LEU A 397 -33.75 30.21 -6.05
N GLY A 398 -32.59 29.57 -6.07
CA GLY A 398 -31.61 29.60 -7.16
C GLY A 398 -30.77 28.33 -7.04
N LYS A 399 -31.03 27.34 -7.92
CA LYS A 399 -30.35 26.03 -8.09
C LYS A 399 -29.29 25.68 -7.03
N LYS A 400 -29.65 24.80 -6.10
CA LYS A 400 -28.73 24.28 -5.07
C LYS A 400 -27.76 23.27 -5.69
N ASN A 401 -26.49 23.64 -5.69
CA ASN A 401 -25.37 22.70 -5.75
C ASN A 401 -25.39 21.84 -4.48
N HIS A 402 -25.02 20.56 -4.63
CA HIS A 402 -24.84 19.65 -3.50
C HIS A 402 -23.74 20.20 -2.58
N ILE A 403 -24.08 20.48 -1.31
CA ILE A 403 -23.13 20.88 -0.27
C ILE A 403 -22.96 19.68 0.67
N PHE A 404 -21.73 19.22 0.83
CA PHE A 404 -21.34 18.19 1.79
C PHE A 404 -20.95 18.87 3.12
N PHE A 405 -21.30 18.26 4.26
CA PHE A 405 -20.84 18.62 5.61
C PHE A 405 -20.01 17.49 6.18
#